data_AF-A0A098VVY2-F1
#
_entry.id   AF-A0A098VVY2-F1
#
_cell.length_a   1.000
_cell.length_b   1.000
_cell.length_c   1.000
_cell.angle_alpha   90.00
_cell.angle_beta   90.00
_cell.angle_gamma   90.00
#
_symmetry.space_group_name_H-M   'P 1'
#
loop_
_entity.id
_entity.type
_entity.pdbx_description
1 polymer ?
#
loop_
_entity_poly.entity_id
_entity_poly.type
_entity_poly.pdbx_seq_one_letter_code
_entity_poly.pdbx_strand_id
1 'polypeptide(L)'
;MNSFNTDAETSKVIKKYMKRRVPILTFNQSKFPRIWKDDLLPVPASFSSQGTHWFVCFFKQCRYPPGHGDIFCALKSSGVLEQLISKGKEYIFISNIDNLGATIDYNVLNFLSQNKYEFLMEVTEKTKADIKGGTLVEYNGNVRLLEVAQVPAQHLKDFMSIKKFRVFNTNNVWMSLSVLNSIDFNDLDLEIIANVKLETAMGSAIKNFKNAVGVTVPRSRFLPIKGCSDLFLLQSDLYSNVRGTMKLNAKRQISSTPLVIRAPLTLAAVG
;
A
#
# COMPACT_ATOMS: atom_id res chain seq x y z
N MET A 1 -6.49 2.56 -8.57
CA MET A 1 -5.30 2.08 -9.30
C MET A 1 -5.40 0.58 -9.45
N ASN A 2 -5.44 0.09 -10.69
CA ASN A 2 -5.46 -1.34 -11.01
C ASN A 2 -4.06 -1.81 -11.45
N SER A 3 -3.92 -3.11 -11.70
CA SER A 3 -2.79 -3.70 -12.43
C SER A 3 -3.32 -4.45 -13.65
N PHE A 4 -2.44 -4.84 -14.57
CA PHE A 4 -2.80 -5.74 -15.68
C PHE A 4 -3.41 -7.08 -15.21
N ASN A 5 -3.19 -7.48 -13.95
CA ASN A 5 -3.78 -8.69 -13.36
C ASN A 5 -5.19 -8.47 -12.79
N THR A 6 -5.57 -7.23 -12.49
CA THR A 6 -6.83 -6.93 -11.77
C THR A 6 -7.81 -6.11 -12.59
N ASP A 7 -7.34 -5.36 -13.58
CA ASP A 7 -8.12 -4.35 -14.30
C ASP A 7 -9.38 -4.92 -14.98
N ALA A 8 -9.26 -6.08 -15.65
CA ALA A 8 -10.37 -6.72 -16.34
C ALA A 8 -11.47 -7.18 -15.37
N GLU A 9 -11.09 -7.83 -14.26
CA GLU A 9 -12.04 -8.32 -13.26
C GLU A 9 -12.67 -7.17 -12.47
N THR A 10 -11.88 -6.15 -12.10
CA THR A 10 -12.38 -4.94 -11.46
C THR A 10 -13.41 -4.23 -12.34
N SER A 11 -13.15 -4.11 -13.65
CA SER A 11 -14.07 -3.50 -14.61
C SER A 11 -15.41 -4.25 -14.72
N LYS A 12 -15.41 -5.60 -14.62
CA LYS A 12 -16.64 -6.39 -14.59
C LYS A 12 -17.48 -6.10 -13.34
N VAL A 13 -16.83 -6.00 -12.18
CA VAL A 13 -17.50 -5.79 -10.88
C VAL A 13 -18.04 -4.37 -10.74
N ILE A 14 -17.30 -3.35 -11.20
CA ILE A 14 -17.69 -1.93 -11.11
C ILE A 14 -19.02 -1.66 -11.82
N LYS A 15 -19.36 -2.41 -12.87
CA LYS A 15 -20.66 -2.30 -13.58
C LYS A 15 -21.86 -2.40 -12.64
N LYS A 16 -21.76 -3.18 -11.55
CA LYS A 16 -22.81 -3.34 -10.54
C LYS A 16 -23.09 -2.03 -9.77
N TYR A 17 -22.14 -1.11 -9.76
CA TYR A 17 -22.18 0.13 -8.98
C TYR A 17 -22.45 1.38 -9.83
N MET A 18 -22.60 1.28 -11.15
CA MET A 18 -22.80 2.44 -12.05
C MET A 18 -24.05 3.26 -11.71
N LYS A 19 -25.09 2.65 -11.14
CA LYS A 19 -26.32 3.34 -10.72
C LYS A 19 -26.18 4.05 -9.37
N ARG A 20 -25.05 3.89 -8.67
CA ARG A 20 -24.81 4.58 -7.38
C ARG A 20 -24.35 6.01 -7.63
N ARG A 21 -24.65 6.90 -6.69
CA ARG A 21 -24.26 8.33 -6.72
C ARG A 21 -22.79 8.55 -6.34
N VAL A 22 -21.89 7.71 -6.84
CA VAL A 22 -20.44 7.85 -6.62
C VAL A 22 -19.74 7.61 -7.96
N PRO A 23 -19.07 8.62 -8.54
CA PRO A 23 -18.29 8.43 -9.75
C PRO A 23 -17.07 7.55 -9.44
N ILE A 24 -16.90 6.47 -10.19
CA ILE A 24 -15.78 5.54 -10.05
C ILE A 24 -14.85 5.74 -11.24
N LEU A 25 -13.61 6.13 -10.98
CA LEU A 25 -12.55 6.25 -11.98
C LEU A 25 -11.57 5.10 -11.81
N THR A 26 -11.09 4.56 -12.93
CA THR A 26 -10.09 3.49 -12.97
C THR A 26 -8.94 3.91 -13.86
N PHE A 27 -7.73 3.59 -13.42
CA PHE A 27 -6.51 3.72 -14.20
C PHE A 27 -5.59 2.56 -13.84
N ASN A 28 -4.75 2.17 -14.80
CA ASN A 28 -3.83 1.06 -14.65
C ASN A 28 -2.44 1.58 -14.31
N GLN A 29 -1.73 0.86 -13.44
CA GLN A 29 -0.32 1.11 -13.18
C GLN A 29 0.55 0.53 -14.30
N SER A 30 1.81 0.94 -14.34
CA SER A 30 2.83 0.47 -15.26
C SER A 30 3.07 -1.05 -15.18
N LYS A 31 3.69 -1.61 -16.22
CA LYS A 31 4.09 -3.03 -16.27
C LYS A 31 5.54 -3.18 -16.72
N PHE A 32 6.41 -3.65 -15.83
CA PHE A 32 7.84 -3.77 -16.10
C PHE A 32 8.25 -5.21 -16.44
N PRO A 33 9.26 -5.42 -17.29
CA PRO A 33 9.84 -6.74 -17.52
C PRO A 33 10.58 -7.18 -16.27
N ARG A 34 10.41 -8.45 -15.88
CA ARG A 34 11.29 -9.06 -14.88
C ARG A 34 12.72 -9.08 -15.40
N ILE A 35 13.68 -9.15 -14.49
CA ILE A 35 15.09 -9.33 -14.81
C ILE A 35 15.55 -10.72 -14.37
N TRP A 36 16.41 -11.35 -15.16
CA TRP A 36 17.09 -12.55 -14.72
C TRP A 36 18.10 -12.20 -13.63
N LYS A 37 18.27 -13.10 -12.66
CA LYS A 37 19.21 -12.88 -11.56
C LYS A 37 20.66 -12.98 -12.01
N ASP A 38 20.94 -13.84 -12.99
CA ASP A 38 22.30 -14.23 -13.36
C ASP A 38 22.98 -13.21 -14.28
N ASP A 39 22.27 -12.69 -15.29
CA ASP A 39 22.82 -11.74 -16.28
C ASP A 39 22.22 -10.32 -16.18
N LEU A 40 21.24 -10.11 -15.28
CA LEU A 40 20.52 -8.84 -15.09
C LEU A 40 19.80 -8.32 -16.36
N LEU A 41 19.60 -9.19 -17.36
CA LEU A 41 18.90 -8.86 -18.59
C LEU A 41 17.38 -9.01 -18.42
N PRO A 42 16.58 -8.23 -19.17
CA PRO A 42 15.13 -8.36 -19.13
C PRO A 42 14.68 -9.73 -19.65
N VAL A 43 13.77 -10.36 -18.92
CA VAL A 43 13.09 -11.58 -19.35
C VAL A 43 12.31 -11.26 -20.64
N PRO A 44 12.56 -11.99 -21.74
CA PRO A 44 11.88 -11.72 -23.00
C PRO A 44 10.37 -11.95 -22.88
N ALA A 45 9.60 -11.18 -23.67
CA ALA A 45 8.14 -11.22 -23.64
C ALA A 45 7.56 -12.52 -24.20
N SER A 46 8.31 -13.19 -25.08
CA SER A 46 8.00 -14.47 -25.69
C SER A 46 9.30 -15.18 -26.05
N PHE A 47 9.37 -16.49 -25.84
CA PHE A 47 10.44 -17.33 -26.38
C PHE A 47 9.96 -17.96 -27.69
N SER A 48 10.78 -17.93 -28.74
CA SER A 48 10.65 -18.86 -29.86
C SER A 48 11.00 -20.27 -29.35
N SER A 49 10.24 -21.27 -29.78
CA SER A 49 10.13 -22.62 -29.21
C SER A 49 11.37 -23.54 -29.35
N GLN A 50 12.59 -23.02 -29.28
CA GLN A 50 13.82 -23.78 -29.55
C GLN A 50 14.82 -23.85 -28.37
N GLY A 51 14.44 -23.47 -27.15
CA GLY A 51 15.34 -23.48 -25.99
C GLY A 51 14.75 -24.11 -24.72
N THR A 52 15.64 -24.62 -23.86
CA THR A 52 15.34 -25.17 -22.51
C THR A 52 14.69 -24.16 -21.54
N HIS A 53 14.70 -22.87 -21.88
CA HIS A 53 14.10 -21.80 -21.08
C HIS A 53 12.58 -21.61 -21.29
N TRP A 54 11.96 -22.34 -22.24
CA TRP A 54 10.53 -22.21 -22.54
C TRP A 54 9.62 -22.53 -21.34
N PHE A 55 10.02 -23.49 -20.50
CA PHE A 55 9.21 -23.99 -19.37
C PHE A 55 8.99 -22.95 -18.26
N VAL A 56 9.92 -21.97 -18.14
CA VAL A 56 9.86 -20.93 -17.09
C VAL A 56 8.79 -19.87 -17.42
N CYS A 57 8.59 -19.55 -18.70
CA CYS A 57 7.60 -18.57 -19.14
C CYS A 57 6.17 -19.12 -19.17
N PHE A 58 5.98 -20.44 -19.28
CA PHE A 58 4.65 -21.05 -19.29
C PHE A 58 3.93 -20.92 -17.94
N PHE A 59 4.68 -20.84 -16.83
CA PHE A 59 4.14 -20.76 -15.47
C PHE A 59 4.40 -19.43 -14.74
N LYS A 60 5.32 -18.57 -15.21
CA LYS A 60 5.59 -17.25 -14.60
C LYS A 60 5.36 -16.12 -15.60
N GLN A 61 4.43 -15.22 -15.27
CA GLN A 61 4.26 -13.94 -15.97
C GLN A 61 5.61 -13.21 -16.09
N CYS A 62 6.10 -12.96 -17.31
CA CYS A 62 7.36 -12.24 -17.59
C CYS A 62 7.33 -10.77 -17.17
N ARG A 63 6.15 -10.24 -16.85
CA ARG A 63 5.91 -8.86 -16.43
C ARG A 63 5.47 -8.81 -14.97
N TYR A 64 5.66 -7.67 -14.33
CA TYR A 64 5.17 -7.42 -12.97
C TYR A 64 4.77 -5.93 -12.81
N PRO A 65 3.83 -5.62 -11.89
CA PRO A 65 3.56 -4.24 -11.51
C PRO A 65 4.71 -3.72 -10.63
N PRO A 66 5.27 -2.51 -10.89
CA PRO A 66 6.48 -2.00 -10.22
C PRO A 66 6.25 -1.48 -8.79
N GLY A 67 5.33 -2.08 -8.05
CA GLY A 67 4.98 -1.67 -6.69
C GLY A 67 4.08 -0.43 -6.66
N HIS A 68 3.64 -0.10 -5.44
CA HIS A 68 2.65 0.97 -5.24
C HIS A 68 3.24 2.38 -5.38
N GLY A 69 4.56 2.54 -5.46
CA GLY A 69 5.21 3.82 -5.77
C GLY A 69 4.91 4.32 -7.20
N ASP A 70 4.52 3.44 -8.13
CA ASP A 70 4.15 3.85 -9.48
C ASP A 70 2.86 4.68 -9.55
N ILE A 71 2.12 4.80 -8.44
CA ILE A 71 0.91 5.63 -8.35
C ILE A 71 1.13 7.07 -8.83
N PHE A 72 2.31 7.65 -8.56
CA PHE A 72 2.64 9.01 -8.98
C PHE A 72 2.60 9.12 -10.51
N CYS A 73 3.40 8.28 -11.20
CA CYS A 73 3.46 8.24 -12.65
C CYS A 73 2.12 7.82 -13.29
N ALA A 74 1.49 6.75 -12.78
CA ALA A 74 0.25 6.21 -13.33
C ALA A 74 -0.93 7.19 -13.21
N LEU A 75 -1.02 7.96 -12.12
CA LEU A 75 -2.13 8.90 -11.91
C LEU A 75 -2.05 10.10 -12.88
N LYS A 76 -0.85 10.61 -13.16
CA LYS A 76 -0.66 11.73 -14.11
C LYS A 76 -0.72 11.26 -15.56
N SER A 77 -0.05 10.17 -15.91
CA SER A 77 -0.07 9.63 -17.29
C SER A 77 -1.46 9.15 -17.75
N SER A 78 -2.33 8.76 -16.82
CA SER A 78 -3.72 8.41 -17.12
C SER A 78 -4.65 9.60 -17.35
N GLY A 79 -4.20 10.84 -17.10
CA GLY A 79 -5.04 12.05 -17.15
C GLY A 79 -6.04 12.17 -15.98
N VAL A 80 -6.11 11.19 -15.08
CA VAL A 80 -7.02 11.22 -13.91
C VAL A 80 -6.63 12.35 -12.96
N LEU A 81 -5.33 12.63 -12.78
CA LEU A 81 -4.86 13.75 -11.97
C LEU A 81 -5.45 15.09 -12.46
N GLU A 82 -5.29 15.38 -13.75
CA GLU A 82 -5.81 16.60 -14.38
C GLU A 82 -7.34 16.66 -14.33
N GLN A 83 -8.02 15.52 -14.52
CA GLN A 83 -9.47 15.43 -14.39
C GLN A 83 -9.95 15.74 -12.96
N LEU A 84 -9.21 15.34 -11.94
CA LEU A 84 -9.56 15.65 -10.54
C LEU A 84 -9.33 17.13 -10.23
N ILE A 85 -8.21 17.69 -10.68
CA ILE A 85 -7.86 19.10 -10.47
C ILE A 85 -8.86 20.01 -11.18
N SER A 86 -9.23 19.72 -12.43
CA SER A 86 -10.23 20.50 -13.19
C SER A 86 -11.63 20.48 -12.55
N LYS A 87 -11.93 19.46 -11.73
CA LYS A 87 -13.15 19.39 -10.90
C LYS A 87 -13.02 20.10 -9.55
N GLY A 88 -11.96 20.87 -9.34
CA GLY A 88 -11.69 21.61 -8.10
C GLY A 88 -11.35 20.72 -6.91
N LYS A 89 -10.74 19.55 -7.13
CA LYS A 89 -10.24 18.70 -6.04
C LYS A 89 -8.84 19.15 -5.64
N GLU A 90 -8.62 19.31 -4.33
CA GLU A 90 -7.35 19.79 -3.78
C GLU A 90 -6.50 18.68 -3.16
N TYR A 91 -7.15 17.66 -2.58
CA TYR A 91 -6.48 16.58 -1.87
C TYR A 91 -6.94 15.21 -2.37
N ILE A 92 -6.03 14.22 -2.27
CA ILE A 92 -6.32 12.81 -2.51
C ILE A 92 -5.97 11.98 -1.28
N PHE A 93 -6.85 11.05 -0.92
CA PHE A 93 -6.61 10.02 0.08
C PHE A 93 -6.34 8.69 -0.61
N ILE A 94 -5.24 8.03 -0.24
CA ILE A 94 -4.81 6.75 -0.79
C ILE A 94 -4.65 5.76 0.35
N SER A 95 -5.21 4.57 0.15
CA SER A 95 -5.12 3.45 1.08
C SER A 95 -5.16 2.12 0.35
N ASN A 96 -4.75 1.06 1.05
CA ASN A 96 -4.91 -0.29 0.55
C ASN A 96 -6.37 -0.73 0.67
N ILE A 97 -6.92 -1.36 -0.38
CA ILE A 97 -8.28 -1.92 -0.33
C ILE A 97 -8.42 -3.05 0.71
N ASP A 98 -7.33 -3.73 1.03
CA ASP A 98 -7.27 -4.74 2.08
C ASP A 98 -7.25 -4.15 3.50
N ASN A 99 -7.07 -2.83 3.66
CA ASN A 99 -7.20 -2.14 4.94
C ASN A 99 -8.64 -1.63 5.10
N LEU A 100 -9.49 -2.42 5.75
CA LEU A 100 -10.89 -2.05 5.98
C LEU A 100 -11.08 -0.92 7.00
N GLY A 101 -10.03 -0.56 7.75
CA GLY A 101 -10.03 0.56 8.68
C GLY A 101 -9.82 1.92 7.97
N ALA A 102 -9.29 1.91 6.75
CA ALA A 102 -8.98 3.13 6.01
C ALA A 102 -10.24 3.81 5.47
N THR A 103 -10.82 4.68 6.29
CA THR A 103 -12.01 5.48 5.95
C THR A 103 -11.66 6.97 5.88
N ILE A 104 -12.52 7.79 5.26
CA ILE A 104 -12.31 9.24 5.26
C ILE A 104 -12.54 9.79 6.67
N ASP A 105 -11.51 10.45 7.23
CA ASP A 105 -11.58 11.14 8.52
C ASP A 105 -11.51 12.65 8.29
N TYR A 106 -12.58 13.35 8.63
CA TYR A 106 -12.67 14.79 8.44
C TYR A 106 -11.76 15.58 9.38
N ASN A 107 -11.38 15.03 10.54
CA ASN A 107 -10.44 15.71 11.44
C ASN A 107 -9.03 15.68 10.86
N VAL A 108 -8.61 14.54 10.29
CA VAL A 108 -7.33 14.41 9.60
C VAL A 108 -7.29 15.30 8.36
N LEU A 109 -8.37 15.33 7.57
CA LEU A 109 -8.48 16.22 6.41
C LEU A 109 -8.46 17.70 6.81
N ASN A 110 -9.14 18.07 7.90
CA ASN A 110 -9.12 19.43 8.42
C ASN A 110 -7.72 19.84 8.90
N PHE A 111 -7.03 18.95 9.62
CA PHE A 111 -5.64 19.17 10.05
C PHE A 111 -4.68 19.33 8.88
N LEU A 112 -4.81 18.49 7.84
CA LEU A 112 -4.06 18.57 6.59
C LEU A 112 -4.26 19.93 5.90
N SER A 113 -5.51 20.34 5.74
CA SER A 113 -5.88 21.57 5.02
C SER A 113 -5.48 22.84 5.77
N GLN A 114 -5.75 22.92 7.07
CA GLN A 114 -5.43 24.10 7.89
C GLN A 114 -3.92 24.39 7.94
N ASN A 115 -3.10 23.34 8.04
CA ASN A 115 -1.64 23.47 8.11
C ASN A 115 -0.96 23.44 6.72
N LYS A 116 -1.75 23.28 5.64
CA LYS A 116 -1.26 23.20 4.26
C LYS A 116 -0.15 22.17 4.08
N TYR A 117 -0.29 21.01 4.72
CA TYR A 117 0.64 19.90 4.50
C TYR A 117 0.48 19.38 3.06
N GLU A 118 1.61 19.08 2.42
CA GLU A 118 1.64 18.58 1.04
C GLU A 118 1.49 17.06 1.02
N PHE A 119 2.00 16.40 2.07
CA PHE A 119 1.97 14.96 2.26
C PHE A 119 1.73 14.63 3.73
N LEU A 120 0.72 13.82 4.03
CA LEU A 120 0.44 13.34 5.37
C LEU A 120 0.38 11.82 5.37
N MET A 121 1.15 11.19 6.25
CA MET A 121 1.11 9.75 6.46
C MET A 121 0.47 9.44 7.81
N GLU A 122 -0.58 8.62 7.80
CA GLU A 122 -1.13 8.11 9.06
C GLU A 122 -0.22 6.99 9.59
N VAL A 123 0.19 7.12 10.84
CA VAL A 123 0.92 6.08 11.58
C VAL A 123 0.08 5.63 12.77
N THR A 124 0.27 4.40 13.22
CA THR A 124 -0.40 3.86 14.42
C THR A 124 0.64 3.37 15.41
N GLU A 125 0.27 3.21 16.68
CA GLU A 125 1.13 2.54 17.66
C GLU A 125 1.53 1.14 17.19
N LYS A 126 2.82 0.84 17.34
CA LYS A 126 3.45 -0.43 16.96
C LYS A 126 3.13 -1.51 18.00
N THR A 127 2.65 -2.65 17.52
CA THR A 127 2.39 -3.84 18.33
C THR A 127 3.41 -4.93 18.02
N LYS A 128 3.44 -6.00 18.83
CA LYS A 128 4.31 -7.16 18.57
C LYS A 128 3.99 -7.89 17.26
N ALA A 129 2.79 -7.70 16.70
CA ALA A 129 2.39 -8.28 15.43
C ALA A 129 2.96 -7.52 14.21
N ASP A 130 3.38 -6.26 14.40
CA ASP A 130 3.88 -5.38 13.34
C ASP A 130 5.38 -5.59 13.10
N ILE A 131 5.70 -6.78 12.60
CA ILE A 131 7.09 -7.22 12.37
C ILE A 131 7.60 -6.75 11.00
N LYS A 132 6.71 -6.60 10.01
CA LYS A 132 7.06 -6.25 8.63
C LYS A 132 6.41 -4.94 8.22
N GLY A 133 7.22 -3.95 7.88
CA GLY A 133 6.82 -2.63 7.40
C GLY A 133 7.71 -1.54 7.96
N GLY A 134 7.39 -0.29 7.63
CA GLY A 134 8.20 0.87 7.96
C GLY A 134 7.73 1.67 9.16
N THR A 135 8.63 2.49 9.68
CA THR A 135 8.36 3.53 10.69
C THR A 135 8.78 4.89 10.14
N LEU A 136 8.17 5.95 10.64
CA LEU A 136 8.67 7.29 10.38
C LEU A 136 9.88 7.59 11.27
N VAL A 137 10.87 8.25 10.68
CA VAL A 137 12.07 8.76 11.34
C VAL A 137 12.35 10.17 10.85
N GLU A 138 13.06 10.93 11.66
CA GLU A 138 13.67 12.18 11.20
C GLU A 138 15.10 11.88 10.74
N TYR A 139 15.46 12.35 9.54
CA TYR A 139 16.79 12.20 8.99
C TYR A 139 17.17 13.46 8.21
N ASN A 140 18.26 14.11 8.61
CA ASN A 140 18.71 15.40 8.06
C ASN A 140 17.59 16.46 8.03
N GLY A 141 16.85 16.59 9.15
CA GLY A 141 15.77 17.57 9.31
C GLY A 141 14.51 17.30 8.48
N ASN A 142 14.42 16.14 7.81
CA ASN A 142 13.27 15.75 6.99
C ASN A 142 12.66 14.45 7.51
N VAL A 143 11.33 14.35 7.42
CA VAL A 143 10.61 13.12 7.72
C VAL A 143 10.87 12.09 6.62
N ARG A 144 11.26 10.88 7.01
CA ARG A 144 11.50 9.76 6.09
C ARG A 144 10.79 8.50 6.57
N LEU A 145 10.39 7.66 5.62
CA LEU A 145 9.95 6.30 5.90
C LEU A 145 11.17 5.39 5.92
N LEU A 146 11.45 4.79 7.08
CA LEU A 146 12.49 3.77 7.26
C LEU A 146 11.84 2.38 7.23
N GLU A 147 12.15 1.61 6.20
CA GLU A 147 11.72 0.23 6.03
C GLU A 147 12.76 -0.77 6.59
N VAL A 148 12.29 -1.95 7.00
CA VAL A 148 13.17 -2.99 7.56
C VAL A 148 14.30 -3.40 6.60
N ALA A 149 14.05 -3.36 5.29
CA ALA A 149 15.03 -3.73 4.26
C ALA A 149 16.23 -2.76 4.20
N GLN A 150 16.08 -1.54 4.71
CA GLN A 150 17.12 -0.51 4.76
C GLN A 150 17.97 -0.61 6.02
N VAL A 151 17.55 -1.39 7.00
CA VAL A 151 18.21 -1.49 8.30
C VAL A 151 19.33 -2.53 8.24
N PRO A 152 20.59 -2.17 8.55
CA PRO A 152 21.69 -3.12 8.62
C PRO A 152 21.39 -4.25 9.60
N ALA A 153 21.86 -5.47 9.30
CA ALA A 153 21.57 -6.68 10.09
C ALA A 153 21.86 -6.52 11.59
N GLN A 154 22.94 -5.79 11.92
CA GLN A 154 23.35 -5.51 13.30
C GLN A 154 22.36 -4.64 14.10
N HIS A 155 21.55 -3.82 13.42
CA HIS A 155 20.57 -2.92 14.04
C HIS A 155 19.12 -3.42 13.92
N LEU A 156 18.89 -4.60 13.36
CA LEU A 156 17.52 -5.15 13.22
C LEU A 156 16.81 -5.29 14.57
N LYS A 157 17.52 -5.71 15.63
CA LYS A 157 16.94 -5.81 16.98
C LYS A 157 16.48 -4.45 17.50
N ASP A 158 17.21 -3.39 17.19
CA ASP A 158 16.87 -2.02 17.56
C ASP A 158 15.63 -1.53 16.81
N PHE A 159 15.56 -1.80 15.50
CA PHE A 159 14.41 -1.45 14.67
C PHE A 159 13.12 -2.17 15.10
N MET A 160 13.24 -3.44 15.49
CA MET A 160 12.10 -4.22 16.01
C MET A 160 11.66 -3.77 17.41
N SER A 161 12.48 -3.00 18.13
CA SER A 161 12.16 -2.55 19.47
C SER A 161 11.07 -1.48 19.47
N ILE A 162 9.90 -1.84 20.02
CA ILE A 162 8.75 -0.94 20.24
C ILE A 162 9.14 0.26 21.14
N LYS A 163 10.15 0.08 22.01
CA LYS A 163 10.65 1.17 22.88
C LYS A 163 11.33 2.28 22.09
N LYS A 164 12.06 1.92 21.01
CA LYS A 164 12.79 2.86 20.14
C LYS A 164 11.86 3.42 19.06
N PHE A 165 11.17 2.54 18.33
CA PHE A 165 10.24 2.91 17.28
C PHE A 165 8.82 2.56 17.71
N ARG A 166 8.09 3.58 18.19
CA ARG A 166 6.76 3.42 18.78
C ARG A 166 5.63 3.39 17.76
N VAL A 167 5.88 3.87 16.55
CA VAL A 167 4.88 4.02 15.50
C VAL A 167 5.16 3.09 14.32
N PHE A 168 4.12 2.84 13.53
CA PHE A 168 4.15 1.98 12.36
C PHE A 168 3.33 2.61 11.24
N ASN A 169 3.85 2.55 10.01
CA ASN A 169 3.19 3.09 8.82
C ASN A 169 1.93 2.29 8.47
N THR A 170 0.78 2.95 8.39
CA THR A 170 -0.49 2.30 8.01
C THR A 170 -0.68 2.15 6.49
N ASN A 171 0.16 2.84 5.71
CA ASN A 171 0.01 3.06 4.26
C ASN A 171 -1.28 3.81 3.88
N ASN A 172 -1.92 4.49 4.84
CA ASN A 172 -2.94 5.51 4.59
C ASN A 172 -2.23 6.85 4.41
N VAL A 173 -2.34 7.44 3.22
CA VAL A 173 -1.61 8.64 2.84
C VAL A 173 -2.56 9.67 2.25
N TRP A 174 -2.36 10.92 2.61
CA TRP A 174 -3.05 12.07 2.05
C TRP A 174 -2.05 12.96 1.33
N MET A 175 -2.41 13.47 0.16
CA MET A 175 -1.52 14.32 -0.64
C MET A 175 -2.27 15.48 -1.28
N SER A 176 -1.56 16.60 -1.44
CA SER A 176 -2.01 17.73 -2.23
C SER A 176 -1.92 17.41 -3.72
N LEU A 177 -3.04 17.55 -4.44
CA LEU A 177 -3.12 17.34 -5.88
C LEU A 177 -2.35 18.41 -6.66
N SER A 178 -2.26 19.64 -6.16
CA SER A 178 -1.49 20.71 -6.82
C SER A 178 0.01 20.38 -6.82
N VAL A 179 0.53 19.92 -5.68
CA VAL A 179 1.94 19.53 -5.53
C VAL A 179 2.25 18.28 -6.35
N LEU A 180 1.35 17.29 -6.34
CA LEU A 180 1.46 16.11 -7.20
C LEU A 180 1.53 16.46 -8.70
N ASN A 181 0.82 17.51 -9.12
CA ASN A 181 0.86 17.95 -10.51
C ASN A 181 2.16 18.68 -10.86
N SER A 182 2.70 19.47 -9.93
CA SER A 182 3.92 20.26 -10.14
C SER A 182 5.21 19.46 -10.05
N ILE A 183 5.25 18.38 -9.26
CA ILE A 183 6.44 17.54 -9.12
C ILE A 183 6.70 16.79 -10.44
N ASP A 184 7.96 16.81 -10.89
CA ASP A 184 8.45 15.86 -11.90
C ASP A 184 8.73 14.52 -11.22
N PHE A 185 8.21 13.44 -11.80
CA PHE A 185 8.44 12.10 -11.25
C PHE A 185 9.88 11.65 -11.36
N ASN A 186 10.65 12.20 -12.30
CA ASN A 186 12.08 11.92 -12.38
C ASN A 186 12.84 12.47 -11.18
N ASP A 187 12.27 13.47 -10.48
CA ASP A 187 12.84 14.06 -9.26
C ASP A 187 12.39 13.34 -7.98
N LEU A 188 11.46 12.38 -8.09
CA LEU A 188 11.05 11.56 -6.95
C LEU A 188 12.12 10.50 -6.66
N ASP A 189 12.94 10.79 -5.66
CA ASP A 189 13.82 9.83 -5.02
C ASP A 189 12.99 8.78 -4.25
N LEU A 190 12.54 7.75 -4.94
CA LEU A 190 11.83 6.62 -4.34
C LEU A 190 12.79 5.49 -3.99
N GLU A 191 12.59 4.90 -2.82
CA GLU A 191 13.41 3.79 -2.35
C GLU A 191 13.09 2.51 -3.16
N ILE A 192 14.12 1.92 -3.74
CA ILE A 192 14.01 0.71 -4.56
C ILE A 192 14.00 -0.52 -3.66
N ILE A 193 12.95 -1.33 -3.80
CA ILE A 193 12.83 -2.66 -3.21
C ILE A 193 13.22 -3.67 -4.28
N ALA A 194 14.43 -4.23 -4.17
CA ALA A 194 14.98 -5.16 -5.16
C ALA A 194 14.81 -6.62 -4.71
N ASN A 195 13.92 -7.36 -5.37
CA ASN A 195 13.69 -8.80 -5.14
C ASN A 195 13.39 -9.52 -6.47
N VAL A 196 14.37 -9.65 -7.39
CA VAL A 196 14.22 -10.12 -8.80
C VAL A 196 13.26 -9.24 -9.64
N LYS A 197 12.55 -8.34 -8.97
CA LYS A 197 11.67 -7.28 -9.41
C LYS A 197 12.17 -6.02 -8.74
N LEU A 198 12.21 -4.94 -9.48
CA LEU A 198 12.49 -3.60 -8.97
C LEU A 198 11.14 -2.92 -8.73
N GLU A 199 10.77 -2.76 -7.47
CA GLU A 199 9.53 -2.12 -7.04
C GLU A 199 9.86 -0.87 -6.21
N THR A 200 8.95 0.09 -6.15
CA THR A 200 9.09 1.27 -5.29
C THR A 200 7.91 1.40 -4.33
N ALA A 201 8.14 2.05 -3.20
CA ALA A 201 7.12 2.27 -2.17
C ALA A 201 6.62 3.72 -2.17
N MET A 202 5.31 3.92 -2.34
CA MET A 202 4.65 5.24 -2.26
C MET A 202 5.04 6.03 -1.00
N GLY A 203 5.10 5.36 0.16
CA GLY A 203 5.43 6.02 1.43
C GLY A 203 6.85 6.57 1.48
N SER A 204 7.79 6.05 0.67
CA SER A 204 9.16 6.57 0.60
C SER A 204 9.22 7.98 0.02
N ALA A 205 8.22 8.37 -0.77
CA ALA A 205 8.11 9.70 -1.37
C ALA A 205 7.97 10.83 -0.34
N ILE A 206 7.64 10.52 0.92
CA ILE A 206 7.44 11.53 1.97
C ILE A 206 8.63 12.50 2.11
N LYS A 207 9.86 12.02 1.83
CA LYS A 207 11.09 12.82 1.89
C LYS A 207 11.20 13.87 0.77
N ASN A 208 10.41 13.74 -0.30
CA ASN A 208 10.42 14.64 -1.45
C ASN A 208 9.45 15.82 -1.29
N PHE A 209 8.61 15.81 -0.25
CA PHE A 209 7.65 16.88 0.03
C PHE A 209 8.22 17.81 1.10
N LYS A 210 8.11 19.13 0.88
CA LYS A 210 8.70 20.14 1.76
C LYS A 210 7.95 20.23 3.08
N ASN A 211 6.62 20.14 3.01
CA ASN A 211 5.75 20.19 4.18
C ASN A 211 5.07 18.83 4.38
N ALA A 212 5.84 17.85 4.85
CA ALA A 212 5.38 16.51 5.12
C ALA A 212 5.20 16.24 6.62
N VAL A 213 4.18 15.46 6.98
CA VAL A 213 3.91 15.15 8.39
C VAL A 213 3.43 13.71 8.60
N GLY A 214 3.80 13.15 9.76
CA GLY A 214 3.22 11.92 10.28
C GLY A 214 2.16 12.25 11.32
N VAL A 215 0.98 11.63 11.23
CA VAL A 215 -0.08 11.77 12.24
C VAL A 215 -0.38 10.43 12.87
N THR A 216 -0.30 10.37 14.19
CA THR A 216 -0.71 9.18 14.94
C THR A 216 -2.23 9.07 14.95
N VAL A 217 -2.75 7.97 14.42
CA VAL A 217 -4.17 7.66 14.37
C VAL A 217 -4.51 6.44 15.25
N PRO A 218 -5.78 6.31 15.69
CA PRO A 218 -6.21 5.11 16.38
C PRO A 218 -6.05 3.86 15.53
N ARG A 219 -5.73 2.73 16.17
CA ARG A 219 -5.54 1.43 15.50
C ARG A 219 -6.75 0.97 14.69
N SER A 220 -7.95 1.46 15.01
CA SER A 220 -9.17 1.20 14.23
C SER A 220 -9.08 1.65 12.76
N ARG A 221 -8.15 2.55 12.42
CA ARG A 221 -7.87 2.97 11.02
C ARG A 221 -6.88 2.07 10.29
N PHE A 222 -6.31 1.09 10.99
CA PHE A 222 -5.37 0.12 10.45
C PHE A 222 -5.82 -1.31 10.75
N LEU A 223 -6.68 -1.82 9.87
CA LEU A 223 -7.27 -3.16 9.90
C LEU A 223 -6.96 -3.90 8.57
N PRO A 224 -5.68 -4.23 8.30
CA PRO A 224 -5.27 -4.92 7.08
C PRO A 224 -5.64 -6.41 7.10
N ILE A 225 -6.05 -6.93 5.93
CA ILE A 225 -6.31 -8.36 5.72
C ILE A 225 -5.22 -8.93 4.83
N LYS A 226 -4.28 -9.67 5.41
CA LYS A 226 -3.15 -10.25 4.67
C LYS A 226 -3.21 -11.77 4.57
N GLY A 227 -3.98 -12.42 5.43
CA GLY A 227 -4.16 -13.87 5.39
C GLY A 227 -5.55 -14.34 5.84
N CYS A 228 -5.75 -15.66 5.76
CA CYS A 228 -7.01 -16.28 6.16
C CYS A 228 -7.32 -16.12 7.66
N SER A 229 -6.29 -15.97 8.51
CA SER A 229 -6.50 -15.66 9.94
C SER A 229 -7.20 -14.31 10.13
N ASP A 230 -6.77 -13.27 9.39
CA ASP A 230 -7.39 -11.94 9.45
C ASP A 230 -8.82 -11.99 8.90
N LEU A 231 -9.02 -12.76 7.82
CA LEU A 231 -10.34 -12.96 7.24
C LEU A 231 -11.30 -13.67 8.21
N PHE A 232 -10.83 -14.69 8.93
CA PHE A 232 -11.62 -15.38 9.94
C PHE A 232 -12.07 -14.42 11.05
N LEU A 233 -11.15 -13.58 11.55
CA LEU A 233 -11.50 -12.56 12.55
C LEU A 233 -12.61 -11.63 12.05
N LEU A 234 -12.54 -11.19 10.80
CA LEU A 234 -13.55 -10.29 10.21
C LEU A 234 -14.88 -10.95 9.89
N GLN A 235 -14.88 -12.24 9.57
CA GLN A 235 -16.10 -13.01 9.28
C GLN A 235 -16.80 -13.50 10.55
N SER A 236 -16.11 -13.49 11.69
CA SER A 236 -16.71 -13.79 13.00
C SER A 236 -17.60 -12.64 13.51
N ASP A 237 -18.27 -12.85 14.64
CA ASP A 237 -19.07 -11.82 15.33
C ASP A 237 -18.22 -10.74 16.03
N LEU A 238 -16.88 -10.86 15.95
CA LEU A 238 -15.94 -9.92 16.51
C LEU A 238 -16.07 -8.52 15.90
N TYR A 239 -16.42 -8.44 14.62
CA TYR A 239 -16.64 -7.19 13.91
C TYR A 239 -18.07 -7.13 13.36
N SER A 240 -18.66 -5.93 13.39
CA SER A 240 -19.94 -5.63 12.75
C SER A 240 -19.74 -4.66 11.60
N ASN A 241 -20.49 -4.87 10.52
CA ASN A 241 -20.50 -3.94 9.39
C ASN A 241 -21.51 -2.82 9.66
N VAL A 242 -21.02 -1.60 9.82
CA VAL A 242 -21.82 -0.39 9.98
C VAL A 242 -21.65 0.48 8.74
N ARG A 243 -22.63 0.45 7.83
CA ARG A 243 -22.66 1.25 6.58
C ARG A 243 -21.41 1.08 5.69
N GLY A 244 -20.84 -0.12 5.65
CA GLY A 244 -19.64 -0.44 4.86
C GLY A 244 -18.33 -0.30 5.63
N THR A 245 -18.37 0.08 6.91
CA THR A 245 -17.19 0.15 7.79
C THR A 245 -17.23 -0.97 8.82
N MET A 246 -16.13 -1.71 8.95
CA MET A 246 -16.00 -2.75 9.98
C MET A 246 -15.69 -2.10 11.33
N LYS A 247 -16.52 -2.35 12.34
CA LYS A 247 -16.33 -1.87 13.71
C LYS A 247 -16.23 -3.05 14.67
N LEU A 248 -15.36 -2.93 15.66
CA LEU A 248 -15.27 -3.92 16.74
C LEU A 248 -16.62 -4.00 17.45
N ASN A 249 -17.09 -5.22 17.72
CA ASN A 249 -18.37 -5.45 18.37
C ASN A 249 -18.36 -4.84 19.78
N ALA A 250 -19.36 -4.01 20.09
CA ALA A 250 -19.48 -3.33 21.38
C ALA A 250 -19.64 -4.30 22.57
N LYS A 251 -20.07 -5.54 22.32
CA LYS A 251 -20.13 -6.59 23.36
C LYS A 251 -18.74 -7.10 23.78
N ARG A 252 -17.69 -6.79 23.01
CA ARG A 252 -16.32 -7.18 23.36
C ARG A 252 -15.81 -6.28 24.48
N GLN A 253 -15.51 -6.89 25.63
CA GLN A 253 -15.01 -6.19 26.80
C GLN A 253 -13.55 -5.72 26.67
N ILE A 254 -12.77 -6.40 25.82
CA ILE A 254 -11.34 -6.13 25.62
C ILE A 254 -11.14 -5.47 24.25
N SER A 255 -10.50 -4.30 24.20
CA SER A 255 -10.28 -3.55 22.95
C SER A 255 -9.27 -4.20 22.00
N SER A 256 -8.40 -5.08 22.49
CA SER A 256 -7.40 -5.77 21.67
C SER A 256 -8.03 -6.86 20.80
N THR A 257 -7.54 -7.02 19.57
CA THR A 257 -7.92 -8.10 18.66
C THR A 257 -7.25 -9.41 19.09
N PRO A 258 -7.94 -10.56 19.08
CA PRO A 258 -7.34 -11.82 19.47
C PRO A 258 -6.32 -12.29 18.41
N LEU A 259 -5.26 -12.96 18.88
CA LEU A 259 -4.26 -13.57 17.99
C LEU A 259 -4.79 -14.90 17.46
N VAL A 260 -4.94 -15.02 16.13
CA VAL A 260 -5.37 -16.25 15.47
C VAL A 260 -4.24 -16.75 14.57
N ILE A 261 -3.63 -17.86 14.95
CA ILE A 261 -2.60 -18.54 14.15
C ILE A 261 -3.21 -19.81 13.58
N ARG A 262 -3.32 -19.88 12.25
CA ARG A 262 -3.76 -21.12 11.59
C ARG A 262 -2.55 -22.00 11.32
N ALA A 263 -2.58 -23.24 11.78
CA ALA A 263 -1.58 -24.22 11.39
C ALA A 263 -1.62 -24.41 9.85
N PRO A 264 -0.48 -24.67 9.19
CA PRO A 264 -0.49 -25.13 7.81
C PRO A 264 -1.38 -26.37 7.72
N LEU A 265 -2.27 -26.41 6.72
CA LEU A 265 -2.93 -27.66 6.36
C LEU A 265 -1.83 -28.59 5.83
N THR A 266 -1.29 -29.45 6.69
CA THR A 266 -0.66 -30.67 6.22
C THR A 266 -1.78 -31.50 5.62
N LEU A 267 -1.90 -31.45 4.29
CA LEU A 267 -2.44 -32.58 3.56
C LEU A 267 -1.50 -33.75 3.86
N ALA A 268 -1.77 -34.47 4.94
CA ALA A 268 -1.33 -35.86 5.01
C ALA A 268 -2.03 -36.51 3.82
N ALA A 269 -1.25 -36.83 2.79
CA ALA A 269 -1.66 -37.79 1.80
C ALA A 269 -2.04 -39.05 2.57
N VAL A 270 -3.33 -39.26 2.75
CA VAL A 270 -3.87 -40.56 3.13
C VAL A 270 -3.68 -41.40 1.88
N GLY A 271 -2.57 -42.15 1.86
CA GLY A 271 -2.33 -43.22 0.91
C GLY A 271 -3.21 -44.42 1.21
#